data_AF-A0A7K1L4H0-F1
#
_entry.id   AF-A0A7K1L4H0-F1
#
_cell.length_a   1.000
_cell.length_b   1.000
_cell.length_c   1.000
_cell.angle_alpha   90.00
_cell.angle_beta   90.00
_cell.angle_gamma   90.00
#
_symmetry.space_group_name_H-M   'P 1'
#
loop_
_entity.id
_entity.type
_entity.pdbx_description
1 polymer ?
#
loop_
_entity_poly.entity_id
_entity_poly.type
_entity_poly.pdbx_seq_one_letter_code
_entity_poly.pdbx_strand_id
1 'polypeptide(L)'
;MSGFSPAFERLGAALAAVVLQRQETLAEFLPREDWSADLTARTYASGGVTVRVSLLGSYAARERTWLWGWANPQFGPDHPAVAPTLIIRTLGERLGVTEFTTPEVDLSWYEGPAGHGGELVAMAAGGVLGGAGYIGAGYDGGSAYLHVDDPQAPPAGWDPVPVPRLLSNATSLFPHEPRLTLAGLLSHHRVPYRQTDALTELRPPGGPTTRAHFDNLGRFIHWESVEPVPVPSASGA
;
A
#
# COMPACT_ATOMS: atom_id res chain seq x y z
N MET A 1 3.97 17.63 13.52
CA MET A 1 3.72 17.95 12.10
C MET A 1 4.38 16.86 11.29
N SER A 2 3.71 16.28 10.29
CA SER A 2 4.39 15.32 9.40
C SER A 2 5.49 16.05 8.64
N GLY A 3 6.67 15.44 8.54
CA GLY A 3 7.75 15.93 7.68
C GLY A 3 7.57 15.54 6.21
N PHE A 4 6.54 14.75 5.88
CA PHE A 4 6.15 14.48 4.50
C PHE A 4 5.32 15.62 3.90
N SER A 5 5.39 15.75 2.57
CA SER A 5 4.58 16.67 1.80
C SER A 5 3.09 16.31 1.86
N PRO A 6 2.18 17.30 1.78
CA PRO A 6 0.74 17.02 1.71
C PRO A 6 0.35 16.11 0.54
N ALA A 7 1.07 16.20 -0.58
CA ALA A 7 0.85 15.35 -1.75
C ALA A 7 1.20 13.88 -1.46
N PHE A 8 2.31 13.63 -0.76
CA PHE A 8 2.70 12.29 -0.34
C PHE A 8 1.71 11.69 0.66
N GLU A 9 1.32 12.46 1.69
CA GLU A 9 0.33 12.03 2.68
C GLU A 9 -1.00 11.62 2.03
N ARG A 10 -1.51 12.45 1.11
CA ARG A 10 -2.75 12.17 0.38
C ARG A 10 -2.63 10.95 -0.53
N LEU A 11 -1.50 10.78 -1.20
CA LEU A 11 -1.25 9.61 -2.06
C LEU A 11 -1.16 8.33 -1.23
N GLY A 12 -0.41 8.36 -0.13
CA GLY A 12 -0.29 7.27 0.82
C GLY A 12 -1.65 6.88 1.39
N ALA A 13 -2.44 7.85 1.86
CA ALA A 13 -3.80 7.62 2.35
C ALA A 13 -4.68 6.90 1.32
N ALA A 14 -4.63 7.30 0.05
CA ALA A 14 -5.42 6.68 -1.02
C ALA A 14 -5.04 5.22 -1.32
N LEU A 15 -3.79 4.83 -1.03
CA LEU A 15 -3.22 3.54 -1.44
C LEU A 15 -3.00 2.58 -0.27
N ALA A 16 -2.89 3.08 0.96
CA ALA A 16 -2.44 2.30 2.11
C ALA A 16 -3.28 1.05 2.38
N ALA A 17 -4.61 1.14 2.34
CA ALA A 17 -5.47 -0.03 2.55
C ALA A 17 -5.29 -1.11 1.47
N VAL A 18 -5.09 -0.70 0.21
CA VAL A 18 -4.79 -1.63 -0.90
C VAL A 18 -3.44 -2.31 -0.68
N VAL A 19 -2.42 -1.54 -0.30
CA VAL A 19 -1.08 -2.06 -0.08
C VAL A 19 -1.03 -2.97 1.13
N LEU A 20 -1.70 -2.64 2.24
CA LEU A 20 -1.80 -3.53 3.40
C LEU A 20 -2.43 -4.87 3.04
N GLN A 21 -3.51 -4.86 2.26
CA GLN A 21 -4.14 -6.09 1.79
C GLN A 21 -3.19 -6.92 0.92
N ARG A 22 -2.44 -6.27 0.01
CA ARG A 22 -1.39 -6.92 -0.79
C ARG A 22 -0.29 -7.51 0.08
N GLN A 23 0.19 -6.79 1.09
CA GLN A 23 1.20 -7.30 2.03
C GLN A 23 0.70 -8.55 2.78
N GLU A 24 -0.58 -8.60 3.17
CA GLU A 24 -1.18 -9.79 3.79
C GLU A 24 -1.19 -10.98 2.83
N THR A 25 -1.70 -10.79 1.61
CA THR A 25 -1.71 -11.84 0.58
C THR A 25 -0.30 -12.32 0.22
N LEU A 26 0.66 -11.39 0.09
CA LEU A 26 2.06 -11.72 -0.22
C LEU A 26 2.72 -12.48 0.93
N ALA A 27 2.45 -12.12 2.19
CA ALA A 27 2.99 -12.78 3.36
C ALA A 27 2.43 -14.19 3.60
N GLU A 28 1.24 -14.49 3.06
CA GLU A 28 0.69 -15.84 3.02
C GLU A 28 1.31 -16.68 1.90
N PHE A 29 1.67 -16.05 0.78
CA PHE A 29 2.27 -16.71 -0.38
C PHE A 29 3.76 -17.03 -0.22
N LEU A 30 4.54 -16.10 0.36
CA LEU A 30 5.98 -16.26 0.51
C LEU A 30 6.34 -17.10 1.76
N PRO A 31 7.21 -18.10 1.63
CA PRO A 31 7.76 -18.82 2.78
C PRO A 31 8.51 -17.90 3.75
N ARG A 32 8.50 -18.28 5.04
CA ARG A 32 9.27 -17.59 6.10
C ARG A 32 10.57 -18.34 6.38
N GLU A 33 11.43 -18.41 5.38
CA GLU A 33 12.73 -19.09 5.43
C GLU A 33 13.86 -18.14 5.04
N ASP A 34 15.11 -18.61 5.14
CA ASP A 34 16.27 -17.89 4.61
C ASP A 34 16.03 -17.52 3.16
N TRP A 35 16.48 -16.32 2.81
CA TRP A 35 16.22 -15.72 1.51
C TRP A 35 17.50 -15.27 0.81
N SER A 36 17.40 -15.14 -0.51
CA SER A 36 18.44 -14.55 -1.35
C SER A 36 17.81 -13.67 -2.41
N ALA A 37 18.54 -12.67 -2.89
CA ALA A 37 18.09 -11.80 -3.98
C ALA A 37 19.22 -11.60 -4.98
N ASP A 38 18.91 -11.76 -6.27
CA ASP A 38 19.77 -11.36 -7.38
C ASP A 38 19.09 -10.19 -8.10
N LEU A 39 19.61 -8.98 -7.86
CA LEU A 39 19.04 -7.77 -8.43
C LEU A 39 19.38 -7.60 -9.93
N THR A 40 20.38 -8.31 -10.45
CA THR A 40 20.66 -8.32 -11.90
C THR A 40 19.65 -9.21 -12.61
N ALA A 41 19.41 -10.41 -12.08
CA ALA A 41 18.38 -11.33 -12.57
C ALA A 41 16.95 -10.93 -12.17
N ARG A 42 16.81 -9.94 -11.28
CA ARG A 42 15.54 -9.47 -10.71
C ARG A 42 14.77 -10.56 -9.96
N THR A 43 15.45 -11.40 -9.19
CA THR A 43 14.83 -12.51 -8.45
C THR A 43 14.99 -12.36 -6.95
N TYR A 44 13.96 -12.78 -6.22
CA TYR A 44 13.99 -13.02 -4.78
C TYR A 44 13.54 -14.46 -4.54
N ALA A 45 14.31 -15.22 -3.77
CA ALA A 45 14.03 -16.62 -3.47
C ALA A 45 13.97 -16.85 -1.95
N SER A 46 12.96 -17.57 -1.48
CA SER A 46 12.81 -18.04 -0.08
C SER A 46 11.99 -19.32 -0.04
N GLY A 47 12.42 -20.32 0.72
CA GLY A 47 11.71 -21.60 0.93
C GLY A 47 11.23 -22.29 -0.35
N GLY A 48 12.07 -22.29 -1.40
CA GLY A 48 11.76 -22.92 -2.69
C GLY A 48 10.83 -22.10 -3.61
N VAL A 49 10.31 -20.96 -3.15
CA VAL A 49 9.57 -20.00 -3.99
C VAL A 49 10.53 -18.95 -4.52
N THR A 50 10.48 -18.66 -5.81
CA THR A 50 11.21 -17.57 -6.45
C THR A 50 10.22 -16.63 -7.14
N VAL A 51 10.36 -15.33 -6.91
CA VAL A 51 9.54 -14.29 -7.54
C VAL A 51 10.41 -13.23 -8.18
N ARG A 52 9.90 -12.63 -9.26
CA ARG A 52 10.44 -11.44 -9.90
C ARG A 52 10.22 -10.20 -9.04
N VAL A 53 11.28 -9.41 -8.90
CA VAL A 53 11.31 -8.20 -8.08
C VAL A 53 11.97 -7.01 -8.78
N SER A 54 11.73 -5.82 -8.25
CA SER A 54 12.40 -4.58 -8.64
C SER A 54 12.82 -3.79 -7.40
N LEU A 55 14.00 -3.18 -7.42
CA LEU A 55 14.50 -2.37 -6.31
C LEU A 55 13.79 -1.01 -6.31
N LEU A 56 13.08 -0.71 -5.22
CA LEU A 56 12.55 0.62 -4.94
C LEU A 56 13.66 1.52 -4.41
N GLY A 57 14.29 1.09 -3.32
CA GLY A 57 15.30 1.84 -2.61
C GLY A 57 15.69 1.13 -1.33
N SER A 58 16.47 1.80 -0.50
CA SER A 58 16.96 1.28 0.77
C SER A 58 16.83 2.31 1.86
N TYR A 59 16.45 1.87 3.06
CA TYR A 59 16.47 2.67 4.26
C TYR A 59 17.74 2.39 5.07
N ALA A 60 18.48 3.43 5.42
CA ALA A 60 19.66 3.36 6.29
C ALA A 60 19.26 3.66 7.74
N ALA A 61 19.46 2.71 8.65
CA ALA A 61 18.95 2.80 10.02
C ALA A 61 19.65 3.86 10.87
N ARG A 62 20.96 4.05 10.65
CA ARG A 62 21.78 5.03 11.39
C ARG A 62 21.49 6.45 10.93
N GLU A 63 21.55 6.69 9.62
CA GLU A 63 21.33 7.99 9.01
C GLU A 63 19.85 8.38 9.02
N ARG A 64 18.96 7.39 9.13
CA ARG A 64 17.49 7.54 9.07
C ARG A 64 17.07 8.19 7.75
N THR A 65 17.68 7.74 6.65
CA THR A 65 17.40 8.22 5.29
C THR A 65 16.92 7.10 4.39
N TRP A 66 16.11 7.48 3.38
CA TRP A 66 15.74 6.61 2.28
C TRP A 66 16.51 7.01 1.03
N LEU A 67 17.26 6.08 0.44
CA LEU A 67 17.95 6.26 -0.84
C LEU A 67 17.22 5.49 -1.94
N TRP A 68 16.78 6.18 -2.99
CA TRP A 68 16.13 5.52 -4.13
C TRP A 68 17.11 4.67 -4.94
N GLY A 69 16.63 3.56 -5.52
CA GLY A 69 17.44 2.69 -6.39
C GLY A 69 18.04 3.44 -7.59
N TRP A 70 17.28 4.37 -8.18
CA TRP A 70 17.74 5.20 -9.30
C TRP A 70 18.80 6.25 -8.92
N ALA A 71 18.87 6.60 -7.63
CA ALA A 71 19.85 7.51 -7.08
C ALA A 71 21.07 6.77 -6.50
N ASN A 72 20.96 5.46 -6.29
CA ASN A 72 22.00 4.67 -5.65
C ASN A 72 23.19 4.48 -6.61
N PRO A 73 24.42 4.89 -6.25
CA PRO A 73 25.60 4.79 -7.11
C PRO A 73 25.96 3.38 -7.58
N GLN A 74 25.54 2.34 -6.83
CA GLN A 74 25.79 0.93 -7.20
C GLN A 74 24.82 0.43 -8.27
N PHE A 75 23.62 1.01 -8.35
CA PHE A 75 22.58 0.58 -9.29
C PHE A 75 22.38 1.63 -10.38
N GLY A 76 21.85 2.80 -10.01
CA GLY A 76 21.49 3.84 -10.96
C GLY A 76 20.26 3.48 -11.81
N PRO A 77 19.83 4.39 -12.69
CA PRO A 77 18.57 4.27 -13.43
C PRO A 77 18.57 3.13 -14.46
N ASP A 78 19.73 2.78 -15.02
CA ASP A 78 19.85 1.77 -16.08
C ASP A 78 19.94 0.33 -15.54
N HIS A 79 20.06 0.16 -14.22
CA HIS A 79 20.15 -1.17 -13.63
C HIS A 79 18.84 -1.96 -13.82
N PRO A 80 18.90 -3.26 -14.18
CA PRO A 80 17.70 -4.06 -14.45
C PRO A 80 16.64 -4.02 -13.35
N ALA A 81 17.05 -4.13 -12.08
CA ALA A 81 16.10 -4.02 -10.95
C ALA A 81 15.51 -2.62 -10.74
N VAL A 82 16.09 -1.55 -11.30
CA VAL A 82 15.66 -0.16 -11.05
C VAL A 82 14.84 0.39 -12.21
N ALA A 83 15.19 0.07 -13.45
CA ALA A 83 14.49 0.58 -14.63
C ALA A 83 12.94 0.48 -14.56
N PRO A 84 12.32 -0.61 -14.04
CA PRO A 84 10.87 -0.72 -13.91
C PRO A 84 10.24 0.27 -12.92
N THR A 85 11.01 0.77 -11.96
CA THR A 85 10.52 1.64 -10.88
C THR A 85 10.63 3.13 -11.22
N LEU A 86 11.31 3.49 -12.31
CA LEU A 86 11.52 4.89 -12.75
C LEU A 86 10.21 5.66 -12.98
N ILE A 87 9.12 4.97 -13.30
CA ILE A 87 7.79 5.58 -13.42
C ILE A 87 7.36 6.31 -12.14
N ILE A 88 7.82 5.89 -10.96
CA ILE A 88 7.56 6.56 -9.68
C ILE A 88 8.05 8.00 -9.72
N ARG A 89 9.27 8.24 -10.22
CA ARG A 89 9.83 9.58 -10.31
C ARG A 89 9.03 10.45 -11.29
N THR A 90 8.66 9.92 -12.45
CA THR A 90 7.80 10.63 -13.41
C THR A 90 6.44 10.98 -12.81
N LEU A 91 5.86 10.09 -12.01
CA LEU A 91 4.61 10.36 -11.30
C LEU A 91 4.82 11.37 -10.16
N GLY A 92 5.96 11.34 -9.48
CA GLY A 92 6.35 12.33 -8.49
C GLY A 92 6.37 13.74 -9.07
N GLU A 93 7.02 13.92 -10.23
CA GLU A 93 7.06 15.19 -10.96
C GLU A 93 5.66 15.65 -11.39
N ARG A 94 4.82 14.75 -11.89
CA ARG A 94 3.46 15.06 -12.35
C ARG A 94 2.48 15.39 -11.21
N LEU A 95 2.61 14.71 -10.08
CA LEU A 95 1.69 14.81 -8.94
C LEU A 95 2.20 15.79 -7.86
N GLY A 96 3.42 16.32 -8.00
CA GLY A 96 4.05 17.18 -7.00
C GLY A 96 4.45 16.43 -5.72
N VAL A 97 4.75 15.14 -5.81
CA VAL A 97 5.19 14.31 -4.67
C VAL A 97 6.71 14.38 -4.58
N THR A 98 7.21 15.28 -3.74
CA THR A 98 8.64 15.57 -3.62
C THR A 98 9.48 14.35 -3.24
N GLU A 99 8.96 13.49 -2.37
CA GLU A 99 9.59 12.28 -1.84
C GLU A 99 9.98 11.29 -2.94
N PHE A 100 9.25 11.29 -4.07
CA PHE A 100 9.52 10.43 -5.23
C PHE A 100 10.59 11.00 -6.16
N THR A 101 10.93 12.28 -6.00
CA THR A 101 11.87 13.01 -6.86
C THR A 101 13.17 13.40 -6.15
N THR A 102 13.15 13.44 -4.82
CA THR A 102 14.33 13.67 -3.98
C THR A 102 15.18 12.39 -3.94
N PRO A 103 16.46 12.42 -4.36
CA PRO A 103 17.32 11.23 -4.44
C PRO A 103 17.47 10.49 -3.10
N GLU A 104 17.69 11.25 -2.04
CA GLU A 104 17.79 10.76 -0.67
C GLU A 104 16.85 11.57 0.23
N VAL A 105 15.91 10.89 0.88
CA VAL A 105 14.88 11.51 1.72
C VAL A 105 15.31 11.41 3.18
N ASP A 106 15.42 12.55 3.86
CA ASP A 106 15.63 12.60 5.31
C ASP A 106 14.33 12.21 6.04
N LEU A 107 14.42 11.17 6.87
CA LEU A 107 13.34 10.62 7.67
C LEU A 107 13.71 10.64 9.15
N SER A 108 14.74 11.40 9.54
CA SER A 108 15.23 11.50 10.91
C SER A 108 14.17 11.99 11.88
N TRP A 109 13.20 12.77 11.39
CA TRP A 109 12.05 13.31 12.12
C TRP A 109 10.94 12.29 12.42
N TYR A 110 10.94 11.10 11.80
CA TYR A 110 9.81 10.18 11.86
C TYR A 110 9.78 9.38 13.18
N GLU A 111 8.68 9.52 13.93
CA GLU A 111 8.39 8.81 15.19
C GLU A 111 7.00 8.14 15.19
N GLY A 112 6.48 7.84 14.00
CA GLY A 112 5.12 7.28 13.82
C GLY A 112 5.02 5.76 14.06
N PRO A 113 3.86 5.15 13.77
CA PRO A 113 3.57 3.76 14.12
C PRO A 113 4.22 2.71 13.20
N ALA A 114 4.63 3.07 11.97
CA ALA A 114 5.47 2.20 11.13
C ALA A 114 6.85 1.96 11.78
N GLY A 115 7.54 0.87 11.42
CA GLY A 115 8.86 0.55 12.00
C GLY A 115 9.89 1.67 11.78
N HIS A 116 9.80 2.36 10.65
CA HIS A 116 10.51 3.60 10.34
C HIS A 116 9.87 4.30 9.12
N GLY A 117 10.26 5.55 8.84
CA GLY A 117 9.67 6.33 7.75
C GLY A 117 9.85 5.71 6.35
N GLY A 118 10.91 4.93 6.16
CA GLY A 118 11.16 4.22 4.90
C GLY A 118 10.06 3.23 4.51
N GLU A 119 9.35 2.64 5.48
CA GLU A 119 8.20 1.77 5.19
C GLU A 119 7.04 2.53 4.55
N LEU A 120 6.81 3.79 4.95
CA LEU A 120 5.78 4.64 4.36
C LEU A 120 6.14 5.02 2.92
N VAL A 121 7.43 5.27 2.65
CA VAL A 121 7.93 5.51 1.28
C VAL A 121 7.73 4.27 0.41
N ALA A 122 8.09 3.08 0.91
CA ALA A 122 7.86 1.82 0.22
C ALA A 122 6.37 1.54 -0.03
N MET A 123 5.50 1.84 0.93
CA MET A 123 4.05 1.68 0.81
C MET A 123 3.48 2.57 -0.29
N ALA A 124 3.80 3.86 -0.30
CA ALA A 124 3.33 4.78 -1.33
C ALA A 124 3.86 4.37 -2.73
N ALA A 125 5.15 4.01 -2.81
CA ALA A 125 5.80 3.58 -4.05
C ALA A 125 5.18 2.29 -4.62
N GLY A 126 5.07 1.25 -3.79
CA GLY A 126 4.47 -0.03 -4.18
C GLY A 126 2.98 0.10 -4.53
N GLY A 127 2.25 0.99 -3.84
CA GLY A 127 0.87 1.30 -4.16
C GLY A 127 0.71 1.85 -5.58
N VAL A 128 1.57 2.80 -5.97
CA VAL A 128 1.59 3.40 -7.31
C VAL A 128 1.98 2.40 -8.40
N LEU A 129 2.97 1.54 -8.13
CA LEU A 129 3.41 0.53 -9.10
C LEU A 129 2.38 -0.58 -9.31
N GLY A 130 1.52 -0.86 -8.33
CA GLY A 130 0.63 -2.01 -8.40
C GLY A 130 1.33 -3.29 -7.94
N GLY A 131 1.10 -4.41 -8.63
CA GLY A 131 1.73 -5.69 -8.33
C GLY A 131 1.22 -6.36 -7.05
N ALA A 132 2.02 -7.27 -6.51
CA ALA A 132 1.64 -8.12 -5.38
C ALA A 132 2.04 -7.55 -4.01
N GLY A 133 2.83 -6.47 -3.98
CA GLY A 133 3.32 -5.86 -2.75
C GLY A 133 4.82 -5.57 -2.82
N TYR A 134 5.46 -5.50 -1.67
CA TYR A 134 6.91 -5.33 -1.53
C TYR A 134 7.47 -6.19 -0.39
N ILE A 135 8.76 -6.51 -0.51
CA ILE A 135 9.54 -7.24 0.49
C ILE A 135 10.55 -6.28 1.12
N GLY A 136 10.57 -6.24 2.46
CA GLY A 136 11.64 -5.62 3.23
C GLY A 136 12.77 -6.62 3.46
N ALA A 137 13.85 -6.50 2.69
CA ALA A 137 15.04 -7.34 2.78
C ALA A 137 16.06 -6.68 3.74
N GLY A 138 15.98 -7.03 5.02
CA GLY A 138 16.85 -6.50 6.07
C GLY A 138 18.30 -6.93 5.91
N TYR A 139 19.23 -6.03 6.18
CA TYR A 139 20.67 -6.29 6.22
C TYR A 139 21.31 -5.49 7.36
N ASP A 140 22.60 -5.70 7.63
CA ASP A 140 23.29 -4.97 8.70
C ASP A 140 23.30 -3.45 8.42
N GLY A 141 22.64 -2.69 9.30
CA GLY A 141 22.51 -1.23 9.18
C GLY A 141 21.33 -0.72 8.34
N GLY A 142 20.45 -1.57 7.80
CA GLY A 142 19.31 -1.07 7.02
C GLY A 142 18.37 -2.13 6.44
N SER A 143 17.58 -1.71 5.46
CA SER A 143 16.67 -2.60 4.72
C SER A 143 16.52 -2.15 3.27
N ALA A 144 16.62 -3.09 2.33
CA ALA A 144 16.28 -2.87 0.93
C ALA A 144 14.81 -3.20 0.71
N TYR A 145 14.13 -2.43 -0.13
CA TYR A 145 12.72 -2.62 -0.43
C TYR A 145 12.54 -3.04 -1.88
N LEU A 146 11.96 -4.23 -2.05
CA LEU A 146 11.84 -4.90 -3.33
C LEU A 146 10.37 -5.01 -3.71
N HIS A 147 9.94 -4.29 -4.75
CA HIS A 147 8.60 -4.41 -5.32
C HIS A 147 8.44 -5.76 -6.01
N VAL A 148 7.34 -6.47 -5.73
CA VAL A 148 7.02 -7.76 -6.33
C VAL A 148 6.06 -7.55 -7.50
N ASP A 149 6.56 -7.74 -8.71
CA ASP A 149 5.82 -7.61 -9.96
C ASP A 149 5.64 -8.95 -10.68
N ASP A 150 5.82 -10.07 -9.98
CA ASP A 150 5.66 -11.42 -10.49
C ASP A 150 4.18 -11.90 -10.55
N PRO A 151 3.68 -12.39 -11.70
CA PRO A 151 2.31 -12.90 -11.81
C PRO A 151 2.06 -14.21 -11.03
N GLN A 152 3.11 -14.90 -10.56
CA GLN A 152 2.98 -16.09 -9.72
C GLN A 152 2.52 -15.73 -8.30
N ALA A 153 2.80 -14.51 -7.83
CA ALA A 153 2.25 -14.02 -6.56
C ALA A 153 0.74 -13.71 -6.75
N PRO A 154 -0.13 -14.27 -5.90
CA PRO A 154 -1.57 -14.14 -6.07
C PRO A 154 -2.02 -12.68 -5.85
N PRO A 155 -2.97 -12.17 -6.65
CA PRO A 155 -3.57 -10.87 -6.40
C PRO A 155 -4.47 -10.92 -5.15
N ALA A 156 -4.51 -9.82 -4.40
CA ALA A 156 -5.48 -9.67 -3.32
C ALA A 156 -6.91 -9.63 -3.90
N GLY A 157 -7.80 -10.45 -3.36
CA GLY A 157 -9.23 -10.47 -3.72
C GLY A 157 -10.05 -9.48 -2.90
N TRP A 158 -11.25 -9.13 -3.37
CA TRP A 158 -12.20 -8.38 -2.54
C TRP A 158 -12.74 -9.28 -1.43
N ASP A 159 -12.60 -8.83 -0.19
CA ASP A 159 -13.23 -9.41 0.99
C ASP A 159 -13.66 -8.25 1.93
N PRO A 160 -14.96 -8.08 2.23
CA PRO A 160 -15.42 -7.04 3.14
C PRO A 160 -15.05 -7.30 4.60
N VAL A 161 -14.72 -8.54 4.99
CA VAL A 161 -14.43 -8.92 6.38
C VAL A 161 -13.22 -8.18 6.97
N PRO A 162 -12.04 -8.14 6.32
CA PRO A 162 -10.88 -7.43 6.86
C PRO A 162 -10.94 -5.90 6.73
N VAL A 163 -11.91 -5.33 5.99
CA VAL A 163 -11.93 -3.90 5.64
C VAL A 163 -11.84 -2.96 6.85
N PRO A 164 -12.59 -3.16 7.96
CA PRO A 164 -12.50 -2.27 9.12
C PRO A 164 -11.09 -2.23 9.73
N ARG A 165 -10.42 -3.39 9.77
CA ARG A 165 -9.05 -3.54 10.29
C ARG A 165 -8.04 -2.91 9.34
N LEU A 166 -8.16 -3.17 8.04
CA LEU A 166 -7.31 -2.54 7.01
C LEU A 166 -7.43 -1.02 7.04
N LEU A 167 -8.64 -0.49 7.18
CA LEU A 167 -8.88 0.95 7.29
C LEU A 167 -8.24 1.52 8.55
N SER A 168 -8.45 0.90 9.71
CA SER A 168 -7.84 1.33 10.97
C SER A 168 -6.30 1.36 10.89
N ASN A 169 -5.69 0.30 10.34
CA ASN A 169 -4.25 0.20 10.15
C ASN A 169 -3.74 1.26 9.16
N ALA A 170 -4.42 1.42 8.02
CA ALA A 170 -4.05 2.41 7.00
C ALA A 170 -4.12 3.84 7.55
N THR A 171 -5.17 4.17 8.31
CA THR A 171 -5.33 5.48 8.96
C THR A 171 -4.38 5.69 10.14
N SER A 172 -3.76 4.64 10.66
CA SER A 172 -2.68 4.79 11.64
C SER A 172 -1.38 5.21 10.95
N LEU A 173 -1.11 4.65 9.75
CA LEU A 173 0.08 4.93 8.96
C LEU A 173 -0.01 6.28 8.22
N PHE A 174 -1.17 6.56 7.63
CA PHE A 174 -1.50 7.80 6.92
C PHE A 174 -2.77 8.39 7.55
N PRO A 175 -2.65 9.23 8.59
CA PRO A 175 -3.78 9.67 9.40
C PRO A 175 -4.68 10.71 8.74
N HIS A 176 -4.25 11.23 7.60
CA HIS A 176 -5.00 12.20 6.83
C HIS A 176 -5.91 11.47 5.82
N GLU A 177 -7.14 11.99 5.63
CA GLU A 177 -8.08 11.48 4.63
C GLU A 177 -8.59 10.02 4.79
N PRO A 178 -9.10 9.56 5.95
CA PRO A 178 -9.65 8.21 6.10
C PRO A 178 -10.74 7.83 5.08
N ARG A 179 -11.53 8.81 4.63
CA ARG A 179 -12.54 8.64 3.58
C ARG A 179 -11.92 8.29 2.24
N LEU A 180 -10.79 8.91 1.91
CA LEU A 180 -10.02 8.62 0.70
C LEU A 180 -9.40 7.22 0.76
N THR A 181 -8.94 6.79 1.94
CA THR A 181 -8.44 5.42 2.15
C THR A 181 -9.48 4.36 1.81
N LEU A 182 -10.70 4.50 2.33
CA LEU A 182 -11.78 3.57 2.01
C LEU A 182 -12.18 3.67 0.53
N ALA A 183 -12.31 4.89 -0.02
CA ALA A 183 -12.62 5.11 -1.43
C ALA A 183 -11.58 4.47 -2.35
N GLY A 184 -10.29 4.54 -2.00
CA GLY A 184 -9.18 3.93 -2.75
C GLY A 184 -9.28 2.41 -2.80
N LEU A 185 -9.55 1.76 -1.66
CA LEU A 185 -9.75 0.31 -1.60
C LEU A 185 -10.96 -0.14 -2.43
N LEU A 186 -12.11 0.55 -2.27
CA LEU A 186 -13.32 0.21 -3.00
C LEU A 186 -13.15 0.40 -4.51
N SER A 187 -12.49 1.49 -4.92
CA SER A 187 -12.22 1.77 -6.32
C SER A 187 -11.25 0.75 -6.93
N HIS A 188 -10.24 0.31 -6.17
CA HIS A 188 -9.31 -0.74 -6.60
C HIS A 188 -10.04 -2.04 -6.94
N HIS A 189 -10.96 -2.46 -6.07
CA HIS A 189 -11.77 -3.67 -6.24
C HIS A 189 -13.01 -3.47 -7.11
N ARG A 190 -13.22 -2.26 -7.65
CA ARG A 190 -14.39 -1.88 -8.45
C ARG A 190 -15.72 -2.13 -7.72
N VAL A 191 -15.72 -1.96 -6.41
CA VAL A 191 -16.93 -2.05 -5.57
C VAL A 191 -17.71 -0.74 -5.71
N PRO A 192 -18.98 -0.76 -6.17
CA PRO A 192 -19.79 0.45 -6.25
C PRO A 192 -20.09 1.02 -4.85
N TYR A 193 -19.88 2.33 -4.68
CA TYR A 193 -20.17 3.02 -3.44
C TYR A 193 -20.74 4.42 -3.67
N ARG A 194 -21.46 4.93 -2.67
CA ARG A 194 -21.86 6.33 -2.53
C ARG A 194 -21.18 6.90 -1.30
N GLN A 195 -20.43 7.98 -1.46
CA GLN A 195 -19.75 8.66 -0.35
C GLN A 195 -20.35 10.05 -0.12
N THR A 196 -20.57 10.38 1.14
CA THR A 196 -20.89 11.71 1.66
C THR A 196 -19.85 12.09 2.73
N ASP A 197 -20.04 13.23 3.41
CA ASP A 197 -19.12 13.62 4.48
C ASP A 197 -19.14 12.68 5.69
N ALA A 198 -20.31 12.17 6.06
CA ALA A 198 -20.50 11.34 7.25
C ALA A 198 -20.54 9.83 6.95
N LEU A 199 -20.78 9.43 5.70
CA LEU A 199 -21.09 8.04 5.36
C LEU A 199 -20.48 7.62 4.03
N THR A 200 -19.90 6.41 4.01
CA THR A 200 -19.66 5.67 2.76
C THR A 200 -20.54 4.43 2.75
N GLU A 201 -21.47 4.35 1.81
CA GLU A 201 -22.36 3.20 1.61
C GLU A 201 -21.90 2.40 0.38
N LEU A 202 -21.58 1.13 0.56
CA LEU A 202 -21.25 0.18 -0.50
C LEU A 202 -22.38 -0.83 -0.67
N ARG A 203 -22.73 -1.08 -1.95
CA ARG A 203 -23.81 -2.00 -2.34
C ARG A 203 -23.26 -3.09 -3.26
N PRO A 204 -22.70 -4.17 -2.70
CA PRO A 204 -22.26 -5.31 -3.49
C PRO A 204 -23.48 -5.98 -4.16
N PRO A 205 -23.38 -6.44 -5.44
CA PRO A 205 -24.45 -7.17 -6.09
C PRO A 205 -24.84 -8.43 -5.30
N GLY A 206 -26.09 -8.51 -4.84
CA GLY A 206 -26.62 -9.67 -4.10
C GLY A 206 -26.14 -9.80 -2.64
N GLY A 207 -25.39 -8.83 -2.11
CA GLY A 207 -24.90 -8.82 -0.73
C GLY A 207 -25.61 -7.80 0.18
N PRO A 208 -25.30 -7.80 1.49
CA PRO A 208 -25.80 -6.79 2.43
C PRO A 208 -25.33 -5.38 2.02
N THR A 209 -26.16 -4.38 2.33
CA THR A 209 -25.72 -2.98 2.23
C THR A 209 -24.79 -2.71 3.40
N THR A 210 -23.57 -2.28 3.11
CA THR A 210 -22.56 -2.01 4.14
C THR A 210 -22.25 -0.53 4.20
N ARG A 211 -22.02 -0.03 5.41
CA ARG A 211 -21.88 1.39 5.71
C ARG A 211 -20.70 1.64 6.63
N ALA A 212 -19.82 2.54 6.21
CA ALA A 212 -18.75 3.08 7.03
C ALA A 212 -19.11 4.50 7.46
N HIS A 213 -19.13 4.73 8.77
CA HIS A 213 -19.48 6.01 9.39
C HIS A 213 -18.23 6.79 9.78
N PHE A 214 -18.27 8.10 9.56
CA PHE A 214 -17.20 9.04 9.85
C PHE A 214 -17.71 10.18 10.74
N ASP A 215 -16.87 10.69 11.63
CA ASP A 215 -17.22 11.86 12.45
C ASP A 215 -17.06 13.17 11.66
N ASN A 216 -17.41 14.29 12.30
CA ASN A 216 -17.30 15.62 11.68
C ASN A 216 -15.84 16.02 11.35
N LEU A 217 -14.85 15.30 11.88
CA LEU A 217 -13.43 15.47 11.57
C LEU A 217 -12.95 14.48 10.49
N GLY A 218 -13.85 13.67 9.93
CA GLY A 218 -13.57 12.67 8.90
C GLY A 218 -12.90 11.41 9.42
N ARG A 219 -12.89 11.17 10.74
CA ARG A 219 -12.30 9.96 11.35
C ARG A 219 -13.29 8.80 11.26
N PHE A 220 -12.78 7.62 10.95
CA PHE A 220 -13.59 6.39 10.92
C PHE A 220 -14.11 6.05 12.31
N ILE A 221 -15.43 5.84 12.44
CA ILE A 221 -16.10 5.51 13.71
C ILE A 221 -16.52 4.04 13.72
N HIS A 222 -17.26 3.63 12.69
CA HIS A 222 -18.02 2.39 12.74
C HIS A 222 -18.24 1.78 11.36
N TRP A 223 -18.33 0.46 11.32
CA TRP A 223 -18.67 -0.34 10.15
C TRP A 223 -19.89 -1.21 10.47
N GLU A 224 -20.97 -1.01 9.72
CA GLU A 224 -22.21 -1.79 9.86
C GLU A 224 -22.53 -2.50 8.54
N SER A 225 -23.00 -3.74 8.63
CA SER A 225 -23.57 -4.48 7.51
C SER A 225 -25.05 -4.71 7.79
N VAL A 226 -25.91 -4.23 6.91
CA VAL A 226 -27.36 -4.38 6.99
C VAL A 226 -27.77 -5.40 5.95
N GLU A 227 -28.32 -6.53 6.40
CA GLU A 227 -28.88 -7.54 5.49
C GLU A 227 -30.01 -6.92 4.64
N PRO A 228 -30.15 -7.35 3.36
CA PRO A 228 -31.30 -6.95 2.58
C PRO A 228 -32.57 -7.44 3.29
N VAL A 229 -33.54 -6.56 3.51
CA VAL A 229 -34.86 -7.00 3.98
C VAL A 229 -35.41 -7.98 2.94
N PRO A 230 -35.76 -9.23 3.31
CA PRO A 230 -36.34 -10.17 2.36
C PRO A 230 -37.64 -9.57 1.82
N VAL A 231 -37.75 -9.47 0.49
CA VAL A 231 -39.02 -9.09 -0.14
C VAL A 231 -40.01 -10.22 0.17
N PRO A 232 -41.13 -9.96 0.87
CA PRO A 232 -42.08 -11.01 1.16
C PRO A 232 -42.58 -11.58 -0.16
N SER A 233 -42.46 -12.90 -0.32
CA SER A 233 -43.04 -13.64 -1.43
C SER A 233 -44.51 -13.25 -1.53
N ALA A 234 -44.92 -12.72 -2.68
CA ALA A 234 -46.34 -12.57 -2.98
C ALA A 234 -46.92 -13.98 -3.07
N SER A 235 -47.42 -14.49 -1.94
CA SER A 235 -48.24 -15.69 -1.91
C SER A 235 -49.45 -15.41 -2.80
N GLY A 236 -49.49 -16.11 -3.93
CA GLY A 236 -50.56 -16.01 -4.92
C GLY A 236 -51.92 -16.28 -4.28
N ALA A 237 -52.89 -15.48 -4.71
CA ALA A 237 -54.32 -15.71 -4.51
C ALA A 237 -54.80 -16.93 -5.29
#